data_AF-A0A0N1K6Z6-F1
#
_entry.id   AF-A0A0N1K6Z6-F1
#
_cell.length_a   1.000
_cell.length_b   1.000
_cell.length_c   1.000
_cell.angle_alpha   90.00
_cell.angle_beta   90.00
_cell.angle_gamma   90.00
#
_symmetry.space_group_name_H-M   'P 1'
#
loop_
_entity.id
_entity.type
_entity.pdbx_description
1 polymer ?
#
loop_
_entity_poly.entity_id
_entity_poly.type
_entity_poly.pdbx_seq_one_letter_code
_entity_poly.pdbx_strand_id
1 'polypeptide(L)'
;MGWSPPFIEFKRAYLHALNPAGYGAMLVASAVSITAFLGAFRPYAQAFSTFLACGLALVLCPLSAWLTKGRFYLARTNTVNGPGVEVPTSPSPHECVVCRTHYALPDIADCPAHDGPICSLCCSLDSQCGDVCRKEPTAGPVLLPVPQLPPSSGRDAAREA
;
A
#
# COMPACT_ATOMS: atom_id res chain seq x y z
N MET A 1 -18.31 -5.54 -4.96
CA MET A 1 -17.94 -5.15 -6.33
C MET A 1 -16.54 -5.69 -6.60
N GLY A 2 -16.37 -6.71 -7.47
CA GLY A 2 -15.12 -7.45 -7.66
C GLY A 2 -13.98 -6.70 -8.36
N TRP A 3 -13.85 -5.39 -8.13
CA TRP A 3 -12.82 -4.53 -8.74
C TRP A 3 -11.63 -4.26 -7.81
N SER A 4 -11.77 -4.60 -6.51
CA SER A 4 -10.67 -4.57 -5.54
C SER A 4 -10.01 -5.96 -5.49
N PRO A 5 -8.68 -6.06 -5.37
CA PRO A 5 -8.02 -7.33 -5.12
C PRO A 5 -8.58 -8.03 -3.87
N PRO A 6 -8.57 -9.37 -3.82
CA PRO A 6 -9.14 -10.14 -2.72
C PRO A 6 -8.32 -10.05 -1.42
N PHE A 7 -7.13 -9.46 -1.48
CA PHE A 7 -6.24 -9.22 -0.35
C PHE A 7 -5.94 -7.73 -0.24
N ILE A 8 -5.59 -7.30 0.97
CA ILE A 8 -5.23 -5.91 1.25
C ILE A 8 -3.71 -5.83 1.31
N GLU A 9 -3.14 -5.00 0.44
CA GLU A 9 -1.71 -4.70 0.41
C GLU A 9 -1.46 -3.38 1.12
N PHE A 10 -0.63 -3.39 2.16
CA PHE A 10 -0.29 -2.19 2.95
C PHE A 10 1.07 -1.60 2.58
N LYS A 11 1.93 -2.37 1.89
CA LYS A 11 3.30 -1.99 1.58
C LYS A 11 3.34 -0.95 0.47
N ARG A 12 3.95 0.20 0.76
CA ARG A 12 4.06 1.33 -0.20
C ARG A 12 4.73 0.97 -1.53
N ALA A 13 5.66 0.02 -1.51
CA ALA A 13 6.35 -0.44 -2.71
C ALA A 13 5.42 -1.05 -3.78
N TYR A 14 4.26 -1.61 -3.39
CA TYR A 14 3.33 -2.29 -4.31
C TYR A 14 2.09 -1.46 -4.63
N LEU A 15 1.91 -0.32 -3.98
CA LEU A 15 0.76 0.57 -4.19
C LEU A 15 1.14 1.72 -5.12
N HIS A 16 0.18 2.24 -5.89
CA HIS A 16 0.37 3.50 -6.59
C HIS A 16 0.43 4.67 -5.61
N ALA A 17 1.20 5.72 -5.96
CA ALA A 17 1.28 6.94 -5.14
C ALA A 17 -0.08 7.65 -5.02
N LEU A 18 -0.88 7.62 -6.09
CA LEU A 18 -2.22 8.20 -6.16
C LEU A 18 -3.20 7.16 -6.71
N ASN A 19 -4.33 7.00 -6.01
CA ASN A 19 -5.45 6.22 -6.50
C ASN A 19 -6.55 7.19 -6.99
N PRO A 20 -6.88 7.20 -8.30
CA PRO A 20 -7.90 8.09 -8.85
C PRO A 20 -9.27 7.86 -8.21
N ALA A 21 -9.55 6.66 -7.69
CA ALA A 21 -10.84 6.35 -7.11
C ALA A 21 -11.17 7.20 -5.88
N GLY A 22 -10.20 7.37 -4.99
CA GLY A 22 -10.35 8.21 -3.79
C GLY A 22 -9.97 9.66 -4.06
N TYR A 23 -8.75 9.88 -4.58
CA TYR A 23 -8.20 11.23 -4.74
C TYR A 23 -8.99 12.07 -5.75
N GLY A 24 -9.41 11.47 -6.87
CA GLY A 24 -10.22 12.13 -7.88
C GLY A 24 -11.62 12.48 -7.35
N ALA A 25 -12.28 11.54 -6.68
CA ALA A 25 -13.59 11.77 -6.07
C ALA A 25 -13.54 12.89 -5.01
N MET A 26 -12.51 12.89 -4.16
CA MET A 26 -12.27 13.93 -3.18
C MET A 26 -12.12 15.31 -3.85
N LEU A 27 -11.26 15.44 -4.86
CA LEU A 27 -11.04 16.72 -5.56
C LEU A 27 -12.32 17.27 -6.18
N VAL A 28 -13.08 16.42 -6.89
CA VAL A 28 -14.33 16.84 -7.52
C VAL A 28 -15.37 17.23 -6.48
N ALA A 29 -15.56 16.42 -5.43
CA ALA A 29 -16.51 16.71 -4.37
C ALA A 29 -16.17 18.02 -3.63
N SER A 30 -14.90 18.24 -3.30
CA SER A 30 -14.43 19.47 -2.66
C SER A 30 -14.61 20.69 -3.56
N ALA A 31 -14.26 20.61 -4.84
CA ALA A 31 -14.43 21.71 -5.79
C ALA A 31 -15.90 22.13 -5.92
N VAL A 32 -16.81 21.15 -6.05
CA VAL A 32 -18.26 21.43 -6.14
C VAL A 32 -18.79 22.00 -4.82
N SER A 33 -18.35 21.47 -3.68
CA SER A 33 -18.79 21.97 -2.37
C SER A 33 -18.34 23.41 -2.10
N ILE A 34 -17.09 23.74 -2.39
CA ILE A 34 -16.54 25.09 -2.21
C ILE A 34 -17.25 26.08 -3.13
N THR A 35 -17.43 25.74 -4.40
CA THR A 35 -18.14 26.60 -5.35
C THR A 35 -19.62 26.79 -4.98
N ALA A 36 -20.27 25.77 -4.44
CA ALA A 36 -21.61 25.88 -3.84
C ALA A 36 -21.63 26.80 -2.63
N PHE A 37 -20.67 26.67 -1.72
CA PHE A 37 -20.57 27.48 -0.51
C PHE A 37 -20.34 28.98 -0.80
N LEU A 38 -19.55 29.28 -1.84
CA LEU A 38 -19.27 30.65 -2.28
C LEU A 38 -20.46 31.33 -3.00
N GLY A 39 -21.60 30.65 -3.17
CA GLY A 39 -22.80 31.23 -3.76
C GLY A 39 -22.78 31.29 -5.29
N ALA A 40 -21.92 30.51 -5.96
CA ALA A 40 -21.96 30.38 -7.42
C ALA A 40 -23.24 29.66 -7.91
N PHE A 41 -23.95 29.00 -6.99
CA PHE A 41 -25.19 28.25 -7.25
C PHE A 41 -26.38 28.84 -6.49
N ARG A 42 -27.56 28.24 -6.67
CA ARG A 42 -28.81 28.63 -5.99
C ARG A 42 -28.68 28.57 -4.45
N PRO A 43 -29.50 29.33 -3.69
CA PRO A 43 -29.41 29.41 -2.22
C PRO A 43 -29.49 28.05 -1.50
N TYR A 44 -30.31 27.14 -2.02
CA TYR A 44 -30.39 25.78 -1.48
C TYR A 44 -29.06 25.01 -1.62
N ALA A 45 -28.37 25.13 -2.75
CA ALA A 45 -27.08 24.44 -2.94
C ALA A 45 -26.00 24.95 -1.97
N GLN A 46 -26.04 26.24 -1.65
CA GLN A 46 -25.13 26.86 -0.68
C GLN A 46 -25.35 26.29 0.74
N ALA A 47 -26.61 26.22 1.19
CA ALA A 47 -26.99 25.65 2.48
C ALA A 47 -26.69 24.15 2.60
N PHE A 48 -26.78 23.39 1.49
CA PHE A 48 -26.53 21.96 1.45
C PHE A 48 -25.14 21.58 0.92
N SER A 49 -24.19 22.51 0.87
CA SER A 49 -22.84 22.30 0.30
C SER A 49 -22.08 21.12 0.89
N THR A 50 -22.18 20.88 2.21
CA THR A 50 -21.58 19.72 2.88
C THR A 50 -22.23 18.40 2.44
N PHE A 51 -23.56 18.37 2.34
CA PHE A 51 -24.29 17.18 1.91
C PHE A 51 -24.05 16.86 0.43
N LEU A 52 -23.90 17.88 -0.41
CA LEU A 52 -23.46 17.73 -1.80
C LEU A 52 -22.09 17.08 -1.88
N ALA A 53 -21.13 17.50 -1.06
CA ALA A 53 -19.80 16.90 -1.00
C ALA A 53 -19.86 15.41 -0.64
N CYS A 54 -20.59 15.07 0.44
CA CYS A 54 -20.77 13.69 0.88
C CYS A 54 -21.44 12.83 -0.20
N GLY A 55 -22.54 13.32 -0.79
CA GLY A 55 -23.25 12.62 -1.85
C GLY A 55 -22.37 12.38 -3.08
N LEU A 56 -21.62 13.39 -3.51
CA LEU A 56 -20.68 13.25 -4.63
C LEU A 56 -19.56 12.26 -4.31
N ALA A 57 -18.97 12.30 -3.12
CA ALA A 57 -17.92 11.35 -2.74
C ALA A 57 -18.45 9.90 -2.76
N LEU A 58 -19.65 9.65 -2.22
CA LEU A 58 -20.27 8.33 -2.20
C LEU A 58 -20.55 7.77 -3.60
N VAL A 59 -20.85 8.63 -4.58
CA VAL A 59 -21.13 8.21 -5.96
C VAL A 59 -19.85 8.13 -6.79
N LEU A 60 -18.97 9.13 -6.69
CA LEU A 60 -17.78 9.24 -7.52
C LEU A 60 -16.73 8.18 -7.17
N CYS A 61 -16.57 7.79 -5.90
CA CYS A 61 -15.63 6.74 -5.50
C CYS A 61 -15.89 5.39 -6.21
N PRO A 62 -17.09 4.78 -6.15
CA PRO A 62 -17.38 3.55 -6.87
C PRO A 62 -17.42 3.73 -8.39
N LEU A 63 -17.89 4.89 -8.88
CA LEU A 63 -17.95 5.18 -10.32
C LEU A 63 -16.55 5.21 -10.95
N SER A 64 -15.61 5.89 -10.28
CA SER A 64 -14.22 5.98 -10.72
C SER A 64 -13.48 4.64 -10.60
N ALA A 65 -13.73 3.86 -9.55
CA ALA A 65 -13.21 2.50 -9.44
C ALA A 65 -13.71 1.60 -10.57
N TRP A 66 -14.99 1.72 -10.94
CA TRP A 66 -15.59 1.02 -12.07
C TRP A 66 -15.00 1.46 -13.41
N LEU A 67 -14.88 2.77 -13.64
CA LEU A 67 -14.31 3.33 -14.87
C LEU A 67 -12.84 2.93 -15.07
N THR A 68 -12.07 2.89 -13.98
CA THR A 68 -10.65 2.52 -14.00
C THR A 68 -10.42 1.00 -13.95
N LYS A 69 -11.48 0.20 -13.81
CA LYS A 69 -11.45 -1.27 -13.76
C LYS A 69 -10.45 -1.84 -12.75
N GLY A 70 -10.20 -1.13 -11.65
CA GLY A 70 -9.24 -1.54 -10.63
C GLY A 70 -7.75 -1.45 -11.04
N ARG A 71 -7.41 -0.79 -12.17
CA ARG A 71 -6.04 -0.73 -12.70
C ARG A 71 -5.03 -0.06 -11.76
N PHE A 72 -5.49 0.78 -10.83
CA PHE A 72 -4.63 1.58 -9.95
C PHE A 72 -4.54 1.04 -8.51
N TYR A 73 -4.94 -0.22 -8.26
CA TYR A 73 -4.82 -0.82 -6.92
C TYR A 73 -3.42 -1.36 -6.62
N LEU A 74 -2.74 -1.94 -7.60
CA LEU A 74 -1.40 -2.52 -7.44
C LEU A 74 -0.48 -2.02 -8.55
N ALA A 75 0.67 -1.47 -8.17
CA ALA A 75 1.70 -0.99 -9.09
C ALA A 75 2.59 -2.12 -9.61
N ARG A 76 2.77 -3.19 -8.83
CA ARG A 76 3.48 -4.41 -9.21
C ARG A 76 2.93 -5.61 -8.45
N THR A 77 3.25 -6.81 -8.92
CA THR A 77 2.90 -8.06 -8.23
C THR A 77 3.74 -8.24 -6.97
N ASN A 78 3.12 -8.69 -5.88
CA ASN A 78 3.82 -9.04 -4.66
C ASN A 78 4.30 -10.50 -4.75
N THR A 79 5.61 -10.69 -4.94
CA THR A 79 6.26 -12.01 -5.03
C THR A 79 6.75 -12.54 -3.69
N VAL A 80 6.63 -11.75 -2.62
CA VAL A 80 7.17 -12.06 -1.28
C VAL A 80 6.09 -12.64 -0.37
N ASN A 81 4.92 -12.02 -0.36
CA ASN A 81 3.76 -12.39 0.47
C ASN A 81 2.48 -12.01 -0.27
N GLY A 82 2.43 -12.29 -1.57
CA GLY A 82 1.25 -12.06 -2.40
C GLY A 82 0.38 -13.30 -2.52
N PRO A 83 -0.82 -13.17 -3.09
CA PRO A 83 -1.67 -14.32 -3.38
C PRO A 83 -0.95 -15.30 -4.30
N GLY A 84 -0.87 -16.57 -3.89
CA GLY A 84 -0.20 -17.64 -4.65
C GLY A 84 1.28 -17.85 -4.28
N VAL A 85 1.83 -17.09 -3.33
CA VAL A 85 3.16 -17.35 -2.74
C VAL A 85 2.98 -18.20 -1.49
N GLU A 86 3.65 -19.36 -1.45
CA GLU A 86 3.71 -20.19 -0.24
C GLU A 86 4.56 -19.48 0.81
N VAL A 87 3.88 -18.84 1.78
CA VAL A 87 4.54 -18.23 2.93
C VAL A 87 4.70 -19.29 4.02
N PRO A 88 5.90 -19.49 4.57
CA PRO A 88 6.12 -20.42 5.68
C PRO A 88 5.18 -20.13 6.86
N THR A 89 4.60 -21.19 7.43
CA THR A 89 3.65 -21.12 8.55
C THR A 89 4.25 -20.51 9.82
N SER A 90 5.59 -20.46 9.92
CA SER A 90 6.32 -19.77 10.98
C SER A 90 6.91 -18.47 10.41
N PRO A 91 6.31 -17.30 10.69
CA PRO A 91 6.80 -16.02 10.20
C PRO A 91 8.07 -15.67 10.97
N SER A 92 9.21 -16.07 10.41
CA SER A 92 10.51 -15.61 10.89
C SER A 92 10.74 -14.18 10.41
N PRO A 93 11.25 -13.29 11.26
CA PRO A 93 11.42 -11.89 10.90
C PRO A 93 12.60 -11.72 9.92
N HIS A 94 12.50 -10.69 9.09
CA HIS A 94 13.61 -10.22 8.28
C HIS A 94 14.17 -8.92 8.85
N GLU A 95 15.49 -8.78 8.82
CA GLU A 95 16.18 -7.56 9.21
C GLU A 95 16.10 -6.54 8.05
N CYS A 96 15.63 -5.31 8.34
CA CYS A 96 15.62 -4.22 7.37
C CYS A 96 17.05 -3.74 7.09
N VAL A 97 17.43 -3.61 5.82
CA VAL A 97 18.78 -3.16 5.42
C VAL A 97 19.11 -1.73 5.87
N VAL A 98 18.09 -0.88 6.05
CA VAL A 98 18.26 0.53 6.42
C VAL A 98 18.33 0.72 7.94
N CYS A 99 17.29 0.30 8.67
CA CYS A 99 17.21 0.53 10.12
C CYS A 99 17.73 -0.62 10.98
N ARG A 100 18.12 -1.75 10.37
CA ARG A 100 18.66 -2.94 11.05
C ARG A 100 17.72 -3.57 12.08
N THR A 101 16.43 -3.25 12.01
CA THR A 101 15.38 -3.81 12.88
C THR A 101 14.69 -4.99 12.20
N HIS A 102 14.26 -5.95 13.01
CA HIS A 102 13.54 -7.15 12.58
C HIS A 102 12.05 -6.88 12.42
N TYR A 103 11.49 -7.17 11.24
CA TYR A 103 10.06 -7.02 10.94
C TYR A 103 9.47 -8.30 10.36
N ALA A 104 8.16 -8.47 10.52
CA ALA A 104 7.44 -9.58 9.94
C ALA A 104 7.39 -9.45 8.40
N LEU A 105 7.28 -10.58 7.70
CA LEU A 105 7.21 -10.62 6.23
C LEU A 105 6.12 -9.69 5.61
N PRO A 106 4.93 -9.51 6.21
CA PRO A 106 3.94 -8.54 5.71
C PRO A 106 4.41 -7.08 5.70
N ASP A 107 5.39 -6.72 6.53
CA ASP A 107 5.96 -5.37 6.62
C ASP A 107 7.23 -5.18 5.80
N ILE A 108 7.68 -6.23 5.11
CA ILE A 108 8.91 -6.27 4.32
C ILE A 108 8.60 -6.26 2.83
N ALA A 109 9.31 -5.40 2.11
CA ALA A 109 9.31 -5.33 0.66
C ALA A 109 10.70 -5.66 0.10
N ASP A 110 10.74 -6.27 -1.08
CA ASP A 110 11.94 -6.41 -1.89
C ASP A 110 12.28 -5.06 -2.55
N CYS A 111 13.45 -4.49 -2.25
CA CYS A 111 13.86 -3.18 -2.75
C CYS A 111 15.11 -3.27 -3.64
N PRO A 112 15.01 -2.95 -4.95
CA PRO A 112 16.16 -2.92 -5.86
C PRO A 112 17.12 -1.75 -5.61
N ALA A 113 16.66 -0.65 -4.98
CA ALA A 113 17.54 0.49 -4.67
C ALA A 113 18.51 0.21 -3.50
N HIS A 114 18.07 -0.59 -2.53
CA HIS A 114 18.88 -0.97 -1.35
C HIS A 114 19.39 -2.41 -1.40
N ASP A 115 19.15 -3.11 -2.50
CA ASP A 115 19.54 -4.50 -2.74
C ASP A 115 19.17 -5.45 -1.58
N GLY A 116 17.91 -5.38 -1.12
CA GLY A 116 17.47 -6.24 -0.02
C GLY A 116 16.11 -5.93 0.62
N PRO A 117 15.82 -6.56 1.77
CA PRO A 117 14.59 -6.37 2.53
C PRO A 117 14.53 -4.97 3.15
N ILE A 118 13.49 -4.21 2.83
CA ILE A 118 13.21 -2.91 3.46
C ILE A 118 11.87 -2.96 4.17
N CYS A 119 11.77 -2.33 5.35
CA CYS A 119 10.50 -2.19 6.04
C CYS A 119 9.62 -1.11 5.38
N SER A 120 8.30 -1.25 5.51
CA SER A 120 7.32 -0.32 4.93
C SER A 120 7.57 1.15 5.34
N LEU A 121 8.01 1.40 6.58
CA LEU A 121 8.30 2.75 7.07
C LEU A 121 9.53 3.37 6.39
N CYS A 122 10.67 2.66 6.38
CA CYS A 122 11.86 3.12 5.68
C CYS A 122 11.60 3.31 4.18
N CYS A 123 10.84 2.41 3.56
CA CYS A 123 10.42 2.55 2.16
C CYS A 123 9.58 3.81 1.91
N SER A 124 8.74 4.22 2.87
CA SER A 124 7.88 5.40 2.74
C SER A 124 8.63 6.72 2.90
N LEU A 125 9.70 6.71 3.70
CA LEU A 125 10.47 7.90 4.06
C LEU A 125 11.73 8.10 3.19
N ASP A 126 12.06 7.11 2.37
CA ASP A 126 13.25 7.17 1.53
C ASP A 126 13.04 8.05 0.28
N SER A 127 13.70 9.20 0.30
CA SER A 127 13.71 10.16 -0.81
C SER A 127 14.70 9.81 -1.93
N GLN A 128 15.65 8.91 -1.68
CA GLN A 128 16.71 8.56 -2.63
C GLN A 128 16.26 7.46 -3.60
N CYS A 129 15.37 6.56 -3.17
CA CYS A 129 14.86 5.44 -3.99
C CYS A 129 14.16 5.89 -5.28
N GLY A 130 13.43 7.00 -5.26
CA GLY A 130 12.78 7.53 -6.48
C GLY A 130 11.74 6.60 -7.13
N ASP A 131 11.23 5.61 -6.40
CA ASP A 131 10.23 4.62 -6.86
C ASP A 131 10.67 3.72 -8.01
N VAL A 132 11.96 3.40 -8.10
CA VAL A 132 12.52 2.52 -9.15
C VAL A 132 11.77 1.18 -9.24
N CYS A 133 11.36 0.62 -8.10
CA CYS A 133 10.60 -0.64 -8.03
C CYS A 133 9.23 -0.61 -8.72
N ARG A 134 8.67 0.58 -8.95
CA ARG A 134 7.37 0.79 -9.62
C ARG A 134 7.52 1.24 -11.06
N LYS A 135 8.61 1.93 -11.40
CA LYS A 135 8.82 2.59 -12.71
C LYS A 135 9.50 1.69 -13.73
N GLU A 136 10.36 0.79 -13.28
CA GLU A 136 11.15 -0.07 -14.16
C GLU A 136 10.64 -1.52 -14.06
N PRO A 137 9.97 -2.05 -15.09
CA PRO A 137 9.56 -3.45 -15.13
C PRO A 137 10.75 -4.42 -15.02
N THR A 138 11.95 -3.95 -15.35
CA THR A 138 13.21 -4.70 -15.35
C THR A 138 13.86 -4.79 -13.97
N ALA A 139 13.46 -3.96 -13.00
CA ALA A 139 14.09 -3.95 -11.69
C ALA A 139 13.92 -5.29 -10.93
N GLY A 140 12.99 -6.14 -11.38
CA GLY A 140 12.84 -7.53 -10.95
C GLY A 140 12.53 -7.66 -9.46
N PRO A 141 12.10 -8.86 -9.02
CA PRO A 141 12.09 -9.16 -7.60
C PRO A 141 13.53 -9.33 -7.11
N VAL A 142 13.92 -8.62 -6.05
CA VAL A 142 15.18 -8.88 -5.34
C VAL A 142 15.00 -10.10 -4.46
N LEU A 143 15.97 -11.02 -4.50
CA LEU A 143 15.97 -12.18 -3.62
C LEU A 143 16.12 -11.72 -2.17
N LEU A 144 15.14 -12.07 -1.34
CA LEU A 144 15.24 -11.80 0.08
C LEU A 144 16.17 -12.85 0.72
N PRO A 145 17.08 -12.44 1.61
CA PRO A 145 17.90 -13.37 2.38
C PRO A 145 17.01 -14.24 3.26
N VAL A 146 17.50 -15.44 3.56
CA VAL A 146 16.82 -16.40 4.45
C VAL A 146 16.48 -15.68 5.76
N PRO A 147 15.23 -15.79 6.25
CA PRO A 147 14.83 -15.18 7.49
C PRO A 147 15.77 -15.58 8.64
N GLN A 148 16.04 -14.65 9.55
CA GLN A 148 16.84 -14.97 10.72
C GLN A 148 15.94 -15.69 11.74
N LEU A 149 16.25 -16.95 12.04
CA LEU A 149 15.63 -17.64 13.16
C LEU A 149 16.16 -17.00 14.46
N PRO A 150 15.30 -16.60 15.41
CA PRO A 150 15.80 -16.24 16.73
C PRO A 150 16.59 -17.44 17.28
N PRO A 151 17.74 -17.21 17.95
CA PRO A 151 18.49 -18.31 18.56
C PRO A 151 17.56 -19.11 19.45
N SER A 152 17.58 -20.44 19.32
CA SER A 152 16.71 -21.31 20.11
C SER A 152 16.90 -20.97 21.59
N SER A 153 15.84 -20.45 22.23
CA SER A 153 15.86 -20.22 23.66
C SER A 153 15.85 -21.58 24.36
N GLY A 154 17.02 -22.16 24.56
CA GLY A 154 17.36 -23.10 25.63
C GLY A 154 16.45 -24.31 25.87
N ARG A 155 15.67 -24.80 24.90
CA ARG A 155 14.90 -26.06 25.09
C ARG A 155 15.73 -27.32 24.90
N ASP A 156 16.94 -27.20 24.36
CA ASP A 156 17.84 -28.35 24.18
C ASP A 156 18.63 -28.68 25.46
N ALA A 157 18.76 -27.74 26.42
CA ALA A 157 19.45 -27.99 27.69
C ALA A 157 18.68 -28.89 28.67
N ALA A 158 17.38 -29.15 28.42
CA ALA A 158 16.54 -29.99 29.27
C ALA A 158 16.43 -31.45 28.76
N ARG A 159 17.09 -31.80 27.65
CA ARG A 159 17.04 -33.16 27.08
C ARG A 159 18.29 -34.00 27.32
N GLU A 160 19.30 -33.43 27.99
CA GLU A 160 20.56 -34.10 28.34
C GLU A 160 20.79 -34.23 29.87
N ALA A 161 19.74 -34.04 30.68
CA ALA A 161 19.78 -34.25 32.14
C ALA A 161 18.86 -35.41 32.57
#